data_AF-A0A7V6RI59-F1
#
_entry.id   AF-A0A7V6RI59-F1
#
_cell.length_a   1.000
_cell.length_b   1.000
_cell.length_c   1.000
_cell.angle_alpha   90.00
_cell.angle_beta   90.00
_cell.angle_gamma   90.00
#
_symmetry.space_group_name_H-M   'P 1'
#
loop_
_entity.id
_entity.type
_entity.pdbx_description
1 polymer ?
#
loop_
_entity_poly.entity_id
_entity_poly.type
_entity_poly.pdbx_seq_one_letter_code
_entity_poly.pdbx_strand_id
1 'polypeptide(L)'
;MIRTELLDLISSAESYNQEELSSIIDSFAKKMNTIDSINLLKIEKILKEYGWPSTELVGEQGVNTIFLIIQHANAKARNNYSKLLKKAARKDISQRPNYAYLIDKIKMDKGKKQIYGTQLKYVEEKKCFELFPIKNIKNVDKRREKMFLPNLDEYLKLIEEYYNLCK
;
A
#
# COMPACT_ATOMS: atom_id res chain seq x y z
N MET A 1 -0.41 5.29 -15.77
CA MET A 1 -0.07 4.65 -17.05
C MET A 1 1.28 3.93 -16.91
N ILE A 2 1.31 2.86 -16.11
CA ILE A 2 2.48 1.95 -15.92
C ILE A 2 1.96 0.51 -15.86
N ARG A 3 0.75 0.30 -15.29
CA ARG A 3 0.11 -1.02 -15.17
C ARG A 3 0.08 -1.83 -16.48
N THR A 4 -0.22 -1.22 -17.62
CA THR A 4 -0.25 -1.93 -18.91
C THR A 4 1.15 -2.36 -19.35
N GLU A 5 2.12 -1.44 -19.30
CA GLU A 5 3.52 -1.74 -19.67
C GLU A 5 4.13 -2.83 -18.76
N LEU A 6 3.72 -2.89 -17.48
CA LEU A 6 4.18 -3.91 -16.54
C LEU A 6 3.55 -5.29 -16.82
N LEU A 7 2.31 -5.33 -17.31
CA LEU A 7 1.63 -6.57 -17.72
C LEU A 7 2.23 -7.14 -19.01
N ASP A 8 2.59 -6.27 -19.96
CA ASP A 8 3.29 -6.66 -21.19
C ASP A 8 4.70 -7.18 -20.91
N LEU A 9 5.37 -6.66 -19.87
CA LEU A 9 6.65 -7.19 -19.40
C LEU A 9 6.51 -8.59 -18.79
N ILE A 10 5.50 -8.79 -17.94
CA ILE A 10 5.25 -10.10 -17.30
C ILE A 10 4.93 -11.16 -18.35
N SER A 11 4.17 -10.83 -19.40
CA SER A 11 3.80 -11.78 -20.46
C SER A 11 4.97 -12.15 -21.38
N SER A 12 6.04 -11.36 -21.41
CA SER A 12 7.23 -11.58 -22.24
C SER A 12 8.48 -11.98 -21.46
N ALA A 13 8.40 -12.12 -20.13
CA ALA A 13 9.53 -12.34 -19.23
C ALA A 13 10.38 -13.59 -19.58
N GLU A 14 9.80 -14.64 -20.15
CA GLU A 14 10.50 -15.86 -20.56
C GLU A 14 11.45 -15.67 -21.75
N SER A 15 11.30 -14.57 -22.49
CA SER A 15 12.13 -14.27 -23.67
C SER A 15 13.42 -13.54 -23.35
N TYR A 16 13.63 -13.12 -22.10
CA TYR A 16 14.79 -12.35 -21.66
C TYR A 16 15.75 -13.20 -20.82
N ASN A 17 17.05 -12.97 -21.00
CA ASN A 17 18.03 -13.49 -20.04
C ASN A 17 18.00 -12.68 -18.73
N GLN A 18 18.71 -13.16 -17.70
CA GLN A 18 18.69 -12.54 -16.36
C GLN A 18 19.22 -11.10 -16.35
N GLU A 19 20.23 -10.79 -17.15
CA GLU A 19 20.83 -9.45 -17.20
C GLU A 19 19.90 -8.45 -17.91
N GLU A 20 19.28 -8.88 -19.02
CA GLU A 20 18.27 -8.11 -19.74
C GLU A 20 17.05 -7.83 -18.86
N LEU A 21 16.55 -8.86 -18.18
CA LEU A 21 15.41 -8.72 -17.27
C LEU A 21 15.71 -7.75 -16.13
N SER A 22 16.90 -7.84 -15.52
CA SER A 22 17.34 -6.91 -14.47
C SER A 22 17.40 -5.47 -14.96
N SER A 23 17.98 -5.25 -16.15
CA SER A 23 18.08 -3.92 -16.76
C SER A 23 16.70 -3.31 -17.05
N ILE A 24 15.77 -4.13 -17.54
CA ILE A 24 14.40 -3.69 -17.80
C ILE A 24 13.67 -3.35 -16.50
N ILE A 25 13.77 -4.20 -15.46
CA ILE A 25 13.19 -3.94 -14.13
C ILE A 25 13.72 -2.62 -13.55
N ASP A 26 15.03 -2.37 -13.65
CA ASP A 26 15.65 -1.13 -13.18
C ASP A 26 15.13 0.10 -13.92
N SER A 27 14.97 0.00 -15.25
CA SER A 27 14.39 1.06 -16.08
C SER A 27 12.95 1.37 -15.67
N PHE A 28 12.11 0.34 -15.49
CA PHE A 28 10.74 0.48 -15.02
C PHE A 28 10.67 1.09 -13.63
N ALA A 29 11.52 0.65 -12.69
CA ALA A 29 11.59 1.19 -11.35
C ALA A 29 11.93 2.69 -11.36
N LYS A 30 12.88 3.13 -12.20
CA LYS A 30 13.23 4.55 -12.38
C LYS A 30 12.05 5.37 -12.91
N LYS A 31 11.36 4.87 -13.95
CA LYS A 31 10.17 5.53 -14.52
C LYS A 31 9.05 5.65 -13.49
N MET A 32 8.80 4.57 -12.74
CA MET A 32 7.80 4.54 -11.67
C MET A 32 8.11 5.54 -10.56
N ASN A 33 9.35 5.57 -10.07
CA ASN A 33 9.80 6.53 -9.07
C ASN A 33 9.62 8.00 -9.54
N THR A 34 9.85 8.27 -10.82
CA THR A 34 9.67 9.60 -11.41
C THR A 34 8.20 10.00 -11.41
N ILE A 35 7.33 9.11 -11.89
CA ILE A 35 5.87 9.33 -11.93
C ILE A 35 5.31 9.49 -10.52
N ASP A 36 5.71 8.64 -9.57
CA ASP A 36 5.28 8.71 -8.18
C ASP A 36 5.70 10.03 -7.53
N SER A 37 6.91 10.51 -7.82
CA SER A 37 7.38 11.81 -7.31
C SER A 37 6.56 12.99 -7.85
N ILE A 38 6.23 12.97 -9.15
CA ILE A 38 5.39 14.00 -9.78
C ILE A 38 3.96 13.95 -9.21
N ASN A 39 3.40 12.76 -9.07
CA ASN A 39 2.06 12.55 -8.52
C ASN A 39 2.00 13.01 -7.06
N LEU A 40 3.02 12.68 -6.27
CA LEU A 40 3.13 13.13 -4.89
C LEU A 40 3.11 14.66 -4.82
N LEU A 41 3.91 15.37 -5.63
CA LEU A 41 3.91 16.84 -5.63
C LEU A 41 2.52 17.44 -5.94
N LYS A 42 1.76 16.83 -6.85
CA LYS A 42 0.39 17.27 -7.18
C LYS A 42 -0.56 17.02 -6.01
N ILE A 43 -0.53 15.82 -5.42
CA ILE A 43 -1.37 15.47 -4.27
C ILE A 43 -1.02 16.31 -3.05
N GLU A 44 0.25 16.60 -2.80
CA GLU A 44 0.66 17.43 -1.67
C GLU A 44 0.09 18.85 -1.77
N LYS A 45 -0.04 19.42 -2.98
CA LYS A 45 -0.71 20.71 -3.19
C LYS A 45 -2.18 20.63 -2.82
N ILE A 46 -2.90 19.62 -3.32
CA ILE A 46 -4.31 19.39 -2.99
C ILE A 46 -4.50 19.21 -1.48
N LEU A 47 -3.67 18.38 -0.83
CA LEU A 47 -3.77 18.12 0.60
C LEU A 47 -3.45 19.35 1.46
N LYS A 48 -2.60 20.25 0.99
CA LYS A 48 -2.28 21.52 1.68
C LYS A 48 -3.43 22.51 1.58
N GLU A 49 -4.10 22.58 0.43
CA GLU A 49 -5.17 23.54 0.16
C GLU A 49 -6.53 23.09 0.72
N TYR A 50 -6.88 21.82 0.52
CA TYR A 50 -8.22 21.29 0.81
C TYR A 50 -8.26 20.32 2.00
N GLY A 51 -7.11 19.96 2.57
CA GLY A 51 -7.04 18.84 3.50
C GLY A 51 -7.26 17.51 2.77
N TRP A 52 -7.77 16.48 3.46
CA TRP A 52 -8.14 15.23 2.78
C TRP A 52 -9.53 15.41 2.15
N PRO A 53 -9.67 15.32 0.82
CA PRO A 53 -10.97 15.41 0.17
C PRO A 53 -11.92 14.31 0.68
N SER A 54 -13.21 14.63 0.81
CA SER A 54 -14.23 13.64 1.16
C SER A 54 -14.60 12.76 -0.03
N THR A 55 -15.11 11.56 0.25
CA THR A 55 -15.67 10.69 -0.80
C THR A 55 -16.79 11.39 -1.58
N GLU A 56 -17.58 12.25 -0.92
CA GLU A 56 -18.63 13.05 -1.58
C GLU A 56 -18.08 13.98 -2.67
N LEU A 57 -16.91 14.59 -2.45
CA LEU A 57 -16.35 15.57 -3.38
C LEU A 57 -15.68 14.93 -4.59
N VAL A 58 -14.97 13.81 -4.39
CA VAL A 58 -14.09 13.22 -5.42
C VAL A 58 -14.42 11.77 -5.75
N GLY A 59 -15.49 11.23 -5.19
CA GLY A 59 -15.86 9.82 -5.28
C GLY A 59 -14.86 8.88 -4.59
N GLU A 60 -15.22 7.60 -4.51
CA GLU A 60 -14.36 6.56 -3.91
C GLU A 60 -13.04 6.40 -4.67
N GLN A 61 -13.08 6.49 -6.00
CA GLN A 61 -11.89 6.41 -6.83
C GLN A 61 -10.91 7.56 -6.54
N GLY A 62 -11.41 8.78 -6.33
CA GLY A 62 -10.57 9.94 -6.04
C GLY A 62 -9.86 9.81 -4.70
N VAL A 63 -10.58 9.48 -3.63
CA VAL A 63 -9.99 9.30 -2.30
C VAL A 63 -9.00 8.11 -2.26
N ASN A 64 -9.31 7.01 -2.97
CA ASN A 64 -8.41 5.87 -3.08
C ASN A 64 -7.15 6.19 -3.89
N THR A 65 -7.26 7.01 -4.94
CA THR A 65 -6.11 7.48 -5.72
C THR A 65 -5.17 8.31 -4.85
N ILE A 66 -5.71 9.25 -4.07
CA ILE A 66 -4.95 10.05 -3.11
C ILE A 66 -4.27 9.15 -2.08
N PHE A 67 -5.00 8.19 -1.51
CA PHE A 67 -4.45 7.22 -0.56
C PHE A 67 -3.29 6.44 -1.17
N LEU A 68 -3.44 5.85 -2.35
CA LEU A 68 -2.40 5.03 -2.98
C LEU A 68 -1.12 5.83 -3.22
N ILE A 69 -1.24 7.06 -3.71
CA ILE A 69 -0.08 7.94 -3.91
C ILE A 69 0.65 8.17 -2.58
N ILE A 70 -0.07 8.43 -1.48
CA ILE A 70 0.55 8.61 -0.16
C ILE A 70 1.10 7.29 0.41
N GLN A 71 0.40 6.16 0.24
CA GLN A 71 0.81 4.83 0.71
C GLN A 71 2.18 4.44 0.13
N HIS A 72 2.39 4.70 -1.16
CA HIS A 72 3.62 4.36 -1.88
C HIS A 72 4.70 5.45 -1.83
N ALA A 73 4.38 6.65 -1.34
CA ALA A 73 5.34 7.73 -1.16
C ALA A 73 6.49 7.38 -0.18
N ASN A 74 7.48 8.25 -0.03
CA ASN A 74 8.53 8.04 0.98
C ASN A 74 7.97 8.08 2.42
N ALA A 75 8.74 7.57 3.38
CA ALA A 75 8.31 7.49 4.78
C ALA A 75 7.96 8.87 5.38
N LYS A 76 8.67 9.94 4.98
CA LYS A 76 8.40 11.31 5.46
C LYS A 76 6.99 11.76 5.06
N ALA A 77 6.61 11.59 3.78
CA ALA A 77 5.29 11.92 3.28
C ALA A 77 4.18 11.12 3.98
N ARG A 78 4.34 9.79 4.11
CA ARG A 78 3.39 8.94 4.87
C ARG A 78 3.16 9.48 6.28
N ASN A 79 4.23 9.80 7.00
CA ASN A 79 4.13 10.33 8.36
C ASN A 79 3.40 11.68 8.41
N ASN A 80 3.75 12.60 7.50
CA ASN A 80 3.16 13.94 7.44
C ASN A 80 1.64 13.90 7.24
N TYR A 81 1.16 13.05 6.33
CA TYR A 81 -0.26 13.00 5.96
C TYR A 81 -1.09 11.99 6.76
N SER A 82 -0.48 11.11 7.56
CA SER A 82 -1.19 10.14 8.39
C SER A 82 -2.21 10.75 9.35
N LYS A 83 -1.89 11.93 9.94
CA LYS A 83 -2.83 12.64 10.83
C LYS A 83 -4.04 13.18 10.08
N LEU A 84 -3.86 13.57 8.83
CA LEU A 84 -4.91 14.10 7.98
C LEU A 84 -5.87 12.98 7.55
N LEU A 85 -5.34 11.85 7.06
CA LEU A 85 -6.14 10.65 6.78
C LEU A 85 -6.85 10.12 8.03
N LYS A 86 -6.22 10.17 9.20
CA LYS A 86 -6.88 9.81 10.48
C LYS A 86 -8.12 10.65 10.74
N LYS A 87 -8.07 11.97 10.48
CA LYS A 87 -9.22 12.86 10.64
C LYS A 87 -10.29 12.53 9.60
N ALA A 88 -9.90 12.26 8.36
CA ALA A 88 -10.81 11.85 7.30
C ALA A 88 -11.57 10.56 7.66
N ALA A 89 -10.85 9.50 8.06
CA ALA A 89 -11.41 8.20 8.44
C ALA A 89 -12.35 8.22 9.67
N ARG A 90 -12.31 9.30 10.46
CA ARG A 90 -13.28 9.52 11.56
C ARG A 90 -14.60 10.10 11.07
N LYS A 91 -14.56 10.92 10.01
CA LYS A 91 -15.72 11.57 9.41
C LYS A 91 -16.35 10.70 8.32
N ASP A 92 -15.51 9.99 7.58
CA ASP A 92 -15.88 9.18 6.44
C ASP A 92 -15.40 7.74 6.68
N ILE A 93 -16.37 6.84 6.87
CA ILE A 93 -16.07 5.44 7.19
C ILE A 93 -15.40 4.70 6.03
N SER A 94 -15.59 5.15 4.78
CA SER A 94 -14.97 4.54 3.59
C SER A 94 -13.44 4.63 3.62
N GLN A 95 -12.91 5.61 4.38
CA GLN A 95 -11.47 5.85 4.49
C GLN A 95 -10.80 5.04 5.61
N ARG A 96 -11.57 4.29 6.41
CA ARG A 96 -11.01 3.49 7.51
C ARG A 96 -10.09 2.36 7.04
N PRO A 97 -10.40 1.60 5.97
CA PRO A 97 -9.45 0.65 5.38
C PRO A 97 -8.14 1.33 5.00
N ASN A 98 -8.20 2.43 4.24
CA ASN A 98 -7.03 3.21 3.82
C ASN A 98 -6.17 3.65 5.02
N TYR A 99 -6.82 4.12 6.09
CA TYR A 99 -6.12 4.47 7.33
C TYR A 99 -5.40 3.29 7.98
N ALA A 100 -6.05 2.12 8.04
CA ALA A 100 -5.45 0.91 8.60
C ALA A 100 -4.18 0.49 7.85
N TYR A 101 -4.25 0.45 6.51
CA TYR A 101 -3.10 0.15 5.64
C TYR A 101 -1.94 1.14 5.84
N LEU A 102 -2.23 2.44 5.88
CA LEU A 102 -1.18 3.46 6.03
C LEU A 102 -0.48 3.36 7.38
N ILE A 103 -1.23 3.11 8.46
CA ILE A 103 -0.65 3.01 9.79
C ILE A 103 0.25 1.79 9.94
N ASP A 104 -0.18 0.65 9.42
CA ASP A 104 0.65 -0.55 9.46
C ASP A 104 1.91 -0.39 8.60
N LYS A 105 1.82 0.25 7.43
CA LYS A 105 2.99 0.58 6.61
C LYS A 105 3.98 1.47 7.38
N ILE A 106 3.50 2.54 8.03
CA ILE A 106 4.33 3.43 8.86
C ILE A 106 4.95 2.68 10.04
N LYS A 107 4.26 1.69 10.62
CA LYS A 107 4.79 0.86 11.70
C LYS A 107 5.89 -0.06 11.18
N MET A 108 5.66 -0.73 10.06
CA MET A 108 6.64 -1.59 9.40
C MET A 108 7.91 -0.82 9.01
N ASP A 109 7.78 0.38 8.42
CA ASP A 109 8.92 1.27 8.10
C ASP A 109 9.80 1.58 9.32
N LYS A 110 9.20 1.56 10.52
CA LYS A 110 9.87 1.83 11.80
C LYS A 110 10.29 0.56 12.54
N GLY A 111 10.18 -0.61 11.90
CA GLY A 111 10.45 -1.92 12.53
C GLY A 111 9.48 -2.27 13.67
N LYS A 112 8.31 -1.63 13.74
CA LYS A 112 7.33 -1.81 14.83
C LYS A 112 6.22 -2.76 14.41
N LYS A 113 5.74 -3.57 15.35
CA LYS A 113 4.59 -4.46 15.14
C LYS A 113 3.37 -3.71 14.58
N GLN A 114 2.70 -4.33 13.62
CA GLN A 114 1.47 -3.87 12.99
C GLN A 114 0.31 -3.81 13.99
N ILE A 115 -0.73 -3.06 13.66
CA ILE A 115 -1.97 -2.98 14.42
C ILE A 115 -3.05 -3.85 13.76
N TYR A 116 -3.17 -3.82 12.43
CA TYR A 116 -4.27 -4.46 11.70
C TYR A 116 -3.84 -5.67 10.86
N GLY A 117 -2.54 -5.81 10.57
CA GLY A 117 -2.01 -6.97 9.85
C GLY A 117 -2.18 -6.85 8.34
N THR A 118 -1.88 -5.69 7.77
CA THR A 118 -2.08 -5.40 6.33
C THR A 118 -0.79 -5.44 5.50
N GLN A 119 0.36 -5.56 6.14
CA GLN A 119 1.67 -5.55 5.48
C GLN A 119 2.32 -6.93 5.54
N LEU A 120 2.91 -7.29 4.42
CA LEU A 120 3.76 -8.46 4.25
C LEU A 120 5.20 -8.00 4.05
N LYS A 121 6.15 -8.87 4.36
CA LYS A 121 7.58 -8.69 4.08
C LYS A 121 8.04 -9.82 3.19
N TYR A 122 8.67 -9.50 2.07
CA TYR A 122 9.34 -10.51 1.25
C TYR A 122 10.60 -11.02 1.96
N VAL A 123 10.78 -12.35 1.98
CA VAL A 123 11.92 -13.04 2.57
C VAL A 123 12.70 -13.70 1.44
N GLU A 124 13.83 -13.08 1.07
CA GLU A 124 14.66 -13.49 -0.07
C GLU A 124 15.08 -14.96 0.00
N GLU A 125 15.56 -15.39 1.16
CA GLU A 125 16.06 -16.76 1.42
C GLU A 125 14.99 -17.83 1.15
N LYS A 126 13.72 -17.50 1.41
CA LYS A 126 12.59 -18.43 1.25
C LYS A 126 11.77 -18.17 -0.02
N LYS A 127 12.07 -17.09 -0.76
CA LYS A 127 11.33 -16.63 -1.94
C LYS A 127 9.82 -16.56 -1.72
N CYS A 128 9.41 -16.06 -0.56
CA CYS A 128 8.00 -15.97 -0.16
C CYS A 128 7.75 -14.72 0.68
N PHE A 129 6.47 -14.40 0.87
CA PHE A 129 6.01 -13.29 1.69
C PHE A 129 5.61 -13.80 3.08
N GLU A 130 6.11 -13.13 4.12
CA GLU A 130 5.70 -13.36 5.50
C GLU A 130 4.82 -12.22 5.99
N LEU A 131 3.79 -12.55 6.78
CA LEU A 131 3.00 -11.56 7.49
C LEU A 131 3.89 -10.82 8.49
N PHE A 132 3.99 -9.49 8.36
CA PHE A 132 4.82 -8.72 9.27
C PHE A 132 4.24 -8.79 10.71
N PRO A 133 5.07 -8.85 11.78
CA PRO A 133 4.57 -9.14 13.12
C PRO A 133 3.44 -8.22 13.61
N ILE A 134 2.36 -8.79 14.15
CA ILE A 134 1.17 -8.05 14.61
C ILE A 134 1.18 -7.88 16.14
N LYS A 135 0.83 -6.69 16.63
CA LYS A 135 0.62 -6.44 18.05
C LYS A 135 -0.69 -7.11 18.49
N ASN A 136 -0.64 -8.00 19.49
CA ASN A 136 -1.83 -8.68 20.04
C ASN A 136 -2.71 -9.29 18.91
N ILE A 137 -2.15 -10.32 18.27
CA ILE A 137 -2.78 -11.03 17.16
C ILE A 137 -4.14 -11.64 17.56
N LYS A 138 -4.27 -12.14 18.79
CA LYS A 138 -5.53 -12.71 19.34
C LYS A 138 -6.73 -11.76 19.29
N ASN A 139 -6.49 -10.45 19.24
CA ASN A 139 -7.54 -9.43 19.17
C ASN A 139 -7.46 -8.60 17.88
N VAL A 140 -6.79 -9.10 16.83
CA VAL A 140 -6.62 -8.36 15.58
C VAL A 140 -7.95 -8.16 14.86
N ASP A 141 -8.81 -9.17 14.81
CA ASP A 141 -10.06 -9.09 14.04
C ASP A 141 -11.05 -8.08 14.63
N LYS A 142 -11.10 -7.94 15.97
CA LYS A 142 -11.85 -6.87 16.63
C LYS A 142 -11.42 -5.47 16.20
N ARG A 143 -10.18 -5.30 15.75
CA ARG A 143 -9.66 -4.03 15.22
C ARG A 143 -9.91 -3.91 13.71
N ARG A 144 -9.81 -5.02 12.97
CA ARG A 144 -10.06 -5.11 11.53
C ARG A 144 -11.52 -4.82 11.19
N GLU A 145 -12.46 -5.38 11.96
CA GLU A 145 -13.90 -5.13 11.84
C GLU A 145 -14.23 -3.64 11.94
N LYS A 146 -13.67 -2.95 12.95
CA LYS A 146 -13.86 -1.48 13.13
C LYS A 146 -13.34 -0.65 11.96
N MET A 147 -12.43 -1.23 11.17
CA MET A 147 -11.83 -0.62 10.00
C MET A 147 -12.42 -1.14 8.68
N PHE A 148 -13.51 -1.91 8.73
CA PHE A 148 -14.14 -2.51 7.55
C PHE A 148 -13.16 -3.36 6.72
N LEU A 149 -12.26 -4.07 7.41
CA LEU A 149 -11.38 -5.06 6.81
C LEU A 149 -11.95 -6.46 7.04
N PRO A 150 -11.79 -7.40 6.09
CA PRO A 150 -12.10 -8.81 6.32
C PRO A 150 -11.29 -9.35 7.50
N ASN A 151 -11.67 -10.48 8.08
CA ASN A 151 -10.85 -11.06 9.15
C ASN A 151 -9.44 -11.43 8.61
N LEU A 152 -8.48 -11.62 9.52
CA LEU A 152 -7.09 -11.82 9.12
C LEU A 152 -6.93 -13.08 8.27
N ASP A 153 -7.62 -14.16 8.60
CA ASP A 153 -7.50 -15.44 7.88
C ASP A 153 -8.09 -15.36 6.46
N GLU A 154 -9.25 -14.71 6.28
CA GLU A 154 -9.85 -14.42 4.98
C GLU A 154 -8.93 -13.56 4.12
N TYR A 155 -8.33 -12.55 4.72
CA TYR A 155 -7.37 -11.69 4.04
C TYR A 155 -6.13 -12.47 3.58
N LEU A 156 -5.56 -13.31 4.43
CA LEU A 156 -4.39 -14.11 4.08
C LEU A 156 -4.71 -15.12 2.97
N LYS A 157 -5.88 -15.75 3.00
CA LYS A 157 -6.35 -16.62 1.90
C LYS A 157 -6.43 -15.87 0.57
N LEU A 158 -7.01 -14.67 0.57
CA LEU A 158 -7.12 -13.86 -0.65
C LEU A 158 -5.74 -13.40 -1.14
N ILE A 159 -4.81 -13.12 -0.24
CA ILE A 159 -3.43 -12.78 -0.58
C ILE A 159 -2.67 -13.97 -1.17
N GLU A 160 -2.90 -15.20 -0.68
CA GLU A 160 -2.28 -16.42 -1.20
C GLU A 160 -2.62 -16.69 -2.68
N GLU A 161 -3.74 -16.16 -3.18
CA GLU A 161 -4.11 -16.24 -4.61
C GLU A 161 -3.16 -15.44 -5.52
N TYR A 162 -2.51 -14.39 -4.99
CA TYR A 162 -1.65 -13.48 -5.75
C TYR A 162 -0.18 -13.53 -5.33
N TYR A 163 0.11 -13.99 -4.11
CA TYR A 163 1.44 -13.98 -3.52
C TYR A 163 1.80 -15.34 -2.90
N ASN A 164 3.02 -15.80 -3.12
CA ASN A 164 3.54 -16.99 -2.44
C ASN A 164 3.79 -16.67 -0.95
N LEU A 165 2.88 -17.07 -0.06
CA LEU A 165 3.07 -16.93 1.38
C LEU A 165 3.97 -18.03 1.94
N CYS A 166 4.82 -17.67 2.90
CA CYS A 166 5.65 -18.65 3.59
C CYS A 166 4.78 -19.55 4.48
N LYS A 167 4.99 -20.86 4.35
CA LYS A 167 4.32 -21.89 5.15
C LYS A 167 5.16 -22.30 6.36
#